data_AF-A0A944KUT2-F1
#
_entry.id   AF-A0A944KUT2-F1
#
_cell.length_a   1.000
_cell.length_b   1.000
_cell.length_c   1.000
_cell.angle_alpha   90.00
_cell.angle_beta   90.00
_cell.angle_gamma   90.00
#
_symmetry.space_group_name_H-M   'P 1'
#
loop_
_entity.id
_entity.type
_entity.pdbx_description
1 polymer ?
#
loop_
_entity_poly.entity_id
_entity_poly.type
_entity_poly.pdbx_seq_one_letter_code
_entity_poly.pdbx_strand_id
1 'polypeptide(L)'
;MKWLISKNVATVTVLTTLLSVSACSSERDGDKPGAGAAEESACSEVLGVAGMDWLRDGAGAGKLRMKSDNDLKQAREIFYELQDWEPKDSADPFDSILFSGAYVCGVSKEGGGFGENFTVRYEHSVFPFDRISAGEGGTRTPVNSDVTLTLRKGDDGIPSYYVYFKCAIPGARKEQKERVPVLATMRDALTGDGRVRVHFQHLLHSAKVMAKSLDCQNKPVIPTEPPAAVK
;
A
#
# COMPACT_ATOMS: atom_id res chain seq x y z
N MET A 1 45.01 -54.11 39.21
CA MET A 1 43.72 -54.83 39.38
C MET A 1 43.00 -54.78 38.03
N LYS A 2 43.07 -55.81 37.17
CA LYS A 2 42.10 -56.94 37.04
C LYS A 2 40.64 -56.44 36.99
N TRP A 3 40.12 -56.18 35.79
CA TRP A 3 39.26 -57.06 34.95
C TRP A 3 37.80 -57.11 35.44
N LEU A 4 36.83 -56.72 34.59
CA LEU A 4 35.90 -57.68 33.97
C LEU A 4 34.97 -57.02 32.93
N ILE A 5 34.85 -57.76 31.84
CA ILE A 5 34.05 -57.56 30.62
C ILE A 5 32.60 -57.97 30.91
N SER A 6 31.63 -57.29 30.30
CA SER A 6 30.36 -57.95 29.96
C SER A 6 29.83 -57.46 28.62
N LYS A 7 29.60 -58.43 27.74
CA LYS A 7 28.94 -58.34 26.44
C LYS A 7 27.43 -58.23 26.66
N ASN A 8 26.69 -57.63 25.72
CA ASN A 8 25.52 -58.26 25.08
C ASN A 8 24.92 -57.31 24.02
N VAL A 9 25.05 -57.72 22.75
CA VAL A 9 23.97 -58.24 21.87
C VAL A 9 23.20 -57.11 21.19
N ALA A 10 23.53 -56.95 19.91
CA ALA A 10 22.83 -56.12 18.94
C ALA A 10 21.49 -56.73 18.57
N THR A 11 20.47 -55.88 18.38
CA THR A 11 19.27 -56.23 17.63
C THR A 11 18.93 -55.03 16.75
N VAL A 12 19.34 -55.10 15.49
CA VAL A 12 18.99 -54.11 14.46
C VAL A 12 17.65 -54.53 13.89
N THR A 13 16.59 -53.81 14.27
CA THR A 13 15.27 -53.96 13.66
C THR A 13 15.23 -53.12 12.39
N VAL A 14 15.39 -53.76 11.23
CA VAL A 14 15.14 -53.15 9.93
C VAL A 14 13.63 -53.07 9.73
N LEU A 15 13.06 -51.86 9.84
CA LEU A 15 11.66 -51.61 9.52
C LEU A 15 11.55 -51.12 8.07
N THR A 16 11.27 -52.05 7.16
CA THR A 16 10.99 -51.81 5.75
C THR A 16 9.63 -51.10 5.63
N THR A 17 9.63 -49.79 5.36
CA THR A 17 8.41 -49.06 4.99
C THR A 17 8.17 -49.20 3.49
N LEU A 18 7.05 -49.85 3.15
CA LEU A 18 6.54 -50.02 1.80
C LEU A 18 6.10 -48.66 1.23
N LEU A 19 6.72 -48.25 0.13
CA LEU A 19 6.27 -47.17 -0.75
C LEU A 19 4.92 -47.56 -1.36
N SER A 20 3.83 -47.00 -0.82
CA SER A 20 2.52 -47.00 -1.47
C SER A 20 2.48 -45.82 -2.44
N VAL A 21 2.57 -46.13 -3.74
CA VAL A 21 2.36 -45.16 -4.80
C VAL A 21 0.85 -44.98 -4.96
N SER A 22 0.27 -44.03 -4.24
CA SER A 22 -1.06 -43.53 -4.55
C SER A 22 -0.96 -42.74 -5.85
N ALA A 23 -1.41 -43.35 -6.94
CA ALA A 23 -1.75 -42.65 -8.17
C ALA A 23 -2.96 -41.74 -7.89
N CYS A 24 -2.72 -40.57 -7.31
CA CYS A 24 -3.68 -39.48 -7.34
C CYS A 24 -3.61 -38.86 -8.73
N SER A 25 -4.60 -39.22 -9.55
CA SER A 25 -5.02 -38.41 -10.69
C SER A 25 -5.21 -36.98 -10.20
N SER A 26 -4.32 -36.09 -10.62
CA SER A 26 -4.54 -34.65 -10.45
C SER A 26 -5.63 -34.24 -11.42
N GLU A 27 -6.86 -34.29 -10.93
CA GLU A 27 -7.92 -33.43 -11.44
C GLU A 27 -7.35 -32.01 -11.51
N ARG A 28 -7.47 -31.43 -12.71
CA ARG A 28 -7.08 -30.05 -12.98
C ARG A 28 -7.93 -29.14 -12.11
N ASP A 29 -7.38 -28.74 -10.97
CA ASP A 29 -7.85 -27.57 -10.25
C ASP A 29 -7.75 -26.38 -11.21
N GLY A 30 -8.92 -25.81 -11.51
CA GLY A 30 -9.05 -24.66 -12.38
C GLY A 30 -8.21 -23.49 -11.89
N ASP A 31 -7.70 -22.74 -12.86
CA ASP A 31 -7.08 -21.41 -12.76
C ASP A 31 -7.43 -20.67 -11.46
N LYS A 32 -6.61 -20.85 -10.42
CA LYS A 32 -6.40 -19.78 -9.47
C LYS A 32 -5.56 -18.74 -10.22
N PRO A 33 -6.00 -17.48 -10.31
CA PRO A 33 -5.16 -16.43 -10.86
C PRO A 33 -3.81 -16.49 -10.14
N GLY A 34 -2.72 -16.67 -10.87
CA GLY A 34 -1.38 -16.62 -10.27
C GLY A 34 -1.21 -15.29 -9.55
N ALA A 35 -0.39 -15.25 -8.50
CA ALA A 35 -0.17 -14.05 -7.68
C ALA A 35 0.03 -12.77 -8.52
N GLY A 36 0.74 -12.87 -9.65
CA GLY A 36 0.95 -11.75 -10.57
C GLY A 36 -0.32 -11.16 -11.21
N ALA A 37 -1.37 -11.96 -11.48
CA ALA A 37 -2.63 -11.46 -12.03
C ALA A 37 -3.44 -10.66 -10.99
N ALA A 38 -3.40 -11.09 -9.72
CA ALA A 38 -4.02 -10.35 -8.63
C ALA A 38 -3.27 -9.03 -8.33
N GLU A 39 -1.94 -9.05 -8.37
CA GLU A 39 -1.10 -7.86 -8.19
C GLU A 39 -1.28 -6.84 -9.32
N GLU A 40 -1.34 -7.31 -10.57
CA GLU A 40 -1.64 -6.46 -11.73
C GLU A 40 -3.05 -5.85 -11.65
N SER A 41 -4.02 -6.58 -11.10
CA SER A 41 -5.37 -6.08 -10.89
C SER A 41 -5.43 -4.94 -9.86
N ALA A 42 -4.68 -5.03 -8.76
CA ALA A 42 -4.69 -4.00 -7.72
C ALA A 42 -4.12 -2.66 -8.22
N CYS A 43 -2.95 -2.67 -8.87
CA CYS A 43 -2.38 -1.47 -9.49
C CYS A 43 -3.31 -0.87 -10.55
N SER A 44 -3.88 -1.73 -11.42
CA SER A 44 -4.81 -1.29 -12.46
C SER A 44 -6.08 -0.67 -11.89
N GLU A 45 -6.58 -1.18 -10.76
CA GLU A 45 -7.75 -0.66 -10.09
C GLU A 45 -7.49 0.73 -9.49
N VAL A 46 -6.36 0.93 -8.82
CA VAL A 46 -6.06 2.21 -8.15
C VAL A 46 -5.50 3.29 -9.08
N LEU A 47 -4.91 2.93 -10.22
CA LEU A 47 -4.36 3.91 -11.18
C LEU A 47 -5.22 4.13 -12.41
N GLY A 48 -6.10 3.16 -12.72
CA GLY A 48 -6.86 3.12 -13.95
C GLY A 48 -5.97 2.96 -15.19
N VAL A 49 -6.61 2.91 -16.36
CA VAL A 49 -5.92 2.72 -17.65
C VAL A 49 -4.85 3.80 -17.88
N ALA A 50 -5.19 5.08 -17.66
CA ALA A 50 -4.27 6.18 -17.90
C ALA A 50 -3.01 6.14 -17.02
N GLY A 51 -3.12 5.73 -15.75
CA GLY A 51 -1.95 5.58 -14.89
C GLY A 51 -1.11 4.36 -15.24
N MET A 52 -1.75 3.25 -15.64
CA MET A 52 -1.02 2.07 -16.11
C MET A 52 -0.26 2.34 -17.42
N ASP A 53 -0.85 3.09 -18.34
CA ASP A 53 -0.18 3.48 -19.60
C ASP A 53 0.98 4.43 -19.32
N TRP A 54 0.79 5.44 -18.46
CA TRP A 54 1.86 6.33 -18.02
C TRP A 54 3.05 5.56 -17.41
N LEU A 55 2.80 4.55 -16.57
CA LEU A 55 3.86 3.71 -16.00
C LEU A 55 4.60 2.89 -17.05
N ARG A 56 3.88 2.31 -18.02
CA ARG A 56 4.49 1.52 -19.11
C ARG A 56 5.34 2.40 -20.02
N ASP A 57 4.83 3.57 -20.39
CA ASP A 57 5.53 4.52 -21.25
C ASP A 57 6.79 5.05 -20.54
N GLY A 58 6.67 5.42 -19.25
CA GLY A 58 7.78 5.96 -18.47
C GLY A 58 8.89 4.95 -18.18
N ALA A 59 8.54 3.69 -17.89
CA ALA A 59 9.52 2.63 -17.62
C ALA A 59 10.28 2.15 -18.88
N GLY A 60 9.78 2.51 -20.07
CA GLY A 60 10.33 2.12 -21.37
C GLY A 60 10.07 0.64 -21.72
N ALA A 61 10.87 0.09 -22.63
CA ALA A 61 10.68 -1.27 -23.19
C ALA A 61 10.90 -2.45 -22.21
N GLY A 62 11.01 -2.18 -20.90
CA GLY A 62 11.22 -3.21 -19.89
C GLY A 62 9.92 -3.93 -19.52
N LYS A 63 10.02 -5.23 -19.20
CA LYS A 63 8.91 -5.92 -18.57
C LYS A 63 8.74 -5.41 -17.14
N LEU A 64 7.51 -4.96 -16.84
CA LEU A 64 7.15 -4.52 -15.50
C LEU A 64 6.79 -5.71 -14.63
N ARG A 65 7.26 -5.65 -13.38
CA ARG A 65 6.80 -6.50 -12.29
C ARG A 65 5.98 -5.65 -11.34
N MET A 66 4.72 -6.02 -11.20
CA MET A 66 3.81 -5.42 -10.23
C MET A 66 3.85 -6.24 -8.95
N LYS A 67 3.72 -5.57 -7.81
CA LYS A 67 3.59 -6.17 -6.49
C LYS A 67 2.57 -5.36 -5.73
N SER A 68 1.65 -6.03 -5.05
CA SER A 68 0.81 -5.40 -4.06
C SER A 68 0.78 -6.26 -2.81
N ASP A 69 0.95 -5.64 -1.65
CA ASP A 69 0.76 -6.36 -0.39
C ASP A 69 -0.72 -6.39 -0.02
N ASN A 70 -1.53 -5.46 -0.58
CA ASN A 70 -2.96 -5.33 -0.29
C ASN A 70 -3.77 -4.98 -1.54
N ASP A 71 -4.83 -5.73 -1.83
CA ASP A 71 -5.90 -5.25 -2.73
C ASP A 71 -6.76 -4.17 -2.04
N LEU A 72 -7.71 -3.57 -2.76
CA LEU A 72 -8.59 -2.54 -2.21
C LEU A 72 -9.50 -3.05 -1.08
N LYS A 73 -9.85 -4.33 -1.07
CA LYS A 73 -10.68 -4.93 -0.03
C LYS A 73 -9.87 -5.06 1.26
N GLN A 74 -8.64 -5.57 1.18
CA GLN A 74 -7.72 -5.66 2.31
C GLN A 74 -7.35 -4.27 2.84
N ALA A 75 -7.10 -3.31 1.94
CA ALA A 75 -6.88 -1.92 2.32
C ALA A 75 -8.08 -1.38 3.10
N ARG A 76 -9.31 -1.62 2.62
CA ARG A 76 -10.52 -1.23 3.34
C ARG A 76 -10.60 -1.84 4.74
N GLU A 77 -10.30 -3.13 4.89
CA GLU A 77 -10.30 -3.80 6.19
C GLU A 77 -9.35 -3.13 7.19
N ILE A 78 -8.14 -2.75 6.75
CA ILE A 78 -7.17 -1.99 7.56
C ILE A 78 -7.76 -0.65 8.03
N PHE A 79 -8.44 0.08 7.15
CA PHE A 79 -9.03 1.37 7.51
C PHE A 79 -10.26 1.26 8.43
N TYR A 80 -10.94 0.12 8.42
CA TYR A 80 -12.09 -0.12 9.29
C TYR A 80 -11.69 -0.34 10.76
N GLU A 81 -10.41 -0.54 11.06
CA GLU A 81 -9.86 -0.48 12.43
C GLU A 81 -10.18 0.87 13.12
N LEU A 82 -10.45 1.94 12.35
CA LEU A 82 -10.90 3.23 12.90
C LEU A 82 -12.26 3.21 13.58
N GLN A 83 -13.06 2.15 13.42
CA GLN A 83 -14.32 2.03 14.16
C GLN A 83 -14.10 1.94 15.67
N ASP A 84 -12.98 1.33 16.08
CA ASP A 84 -12.60 1.16 17.47
C ASP A 84 -11.68 2.30 17.97
N TRP A 85 -11.32 3.24 17.10
CA TRP A 85 -10.50 4.38 17.48
C TRP A 85 -11.27 5.34 18.39
N GLU A 86 -10.65 5.68 19.52
CA GLU A 86 -11.17 6.68 20.45
C GLU A 86 -10.30 7.94 20.48
N PRO A 87 -10.89 9.13 20.28
CA PRO A 87 -10.16 10.37 20.43
C PRO A 87 -9.74 10.54 21.89
N LYS A 88 -8.45 10.38 22.20
CA LYS A 88 -7.93 10.84 23.49
C LYS A 88 -7.95 12.37 23.55
N ASP A 89 -8.22 12.89 24.75
CA ASP A 89 -8.11 14.32 25.08
C ASP A 89 -6.64 14.78 25.21
N SER A 90 -5.67 13.87 24.97
CA SER A 90 -4.25 14.22 25.04
C SER A 90 -3.90 15.25 23.95
N ALA A 91 -3.14 16.26 24.35
CA ALA A 91 -2.59 17.27 23.45
C ALA A 91 -1.51 16.70 22.50
N ASP A 92 -1.11 15.45 22.73
CA ASP A 92 -0.10 14.75 21.95
C ASP A 92 -0.76 14.00 20.76
N PRO A 93 -0.59 14.48 19.52
CA PRO A 93 -1.12 13.81 18.33
C PRO A 93 -0.47 12.44 18.06
N PHE A 94 0.60 12.07 18.78
CA PHE A 94 1.36 10.85 18.57
C PHE A 94 0.99 9.71 19.55
N ASP A 95 0.18 9.97 20.58
CA ASP A 95 0.08 9.12 21.78
C ASP A 95 -0.92 7.94 21.70
N SER A 96 -1.20 7.35 20.53
CA SER A 96 -1.91 6.04 20.51
C SER A 96 -1.97 5.26 19.21
N ILE A 97 -1.40 5.70 18.09
CA ILE A 97 -1.83 5.11 16.82
C ILE A 97 -0.69 4.61 15.93
N LEU A 98 -0.32 3.35 16.19
CA LEU A 98 0.33 2.48 15.22
C LEU A 98 -0.73 2.04 14.19
N PHE A 99 -1.09 2.96 13.31
CA PHE A 99 -1.97 2.61 12.22
C PHE A 99 -1.20 1.80 11.19
N SER A 100 -1.70 0.60 10.90
CA SER A 100 -1.29 -0.18 9.74
C SER A 100 -1.54 0.65 8.47
N GLY A 101 -0.64 0.51 7.49
CA GLY A 101 -0.78 1.12 6.16
C GLY A 101 -0.94 0.04 5.11
N ALA A 102 -1.75 0.32 4.09
CA ALA A 102 -1.97 -0.58 2.97
C ALA A 102 -1.06 -0.21 1.79
N TYR A 103 -0.24 -1.16 1.34
CA TYR A 103 0.59 -0.98 0.14
C TYR A 103 -0.17 -1.56 -1.06
N VAL A 104 -0.84 -0.68 -1.80
CA VAL A 104 -1.86 -1.09 -2.80
C VAL A 104 -1.33 -1.19 -4.22
N CYS A 105 -0.18 -0.58 -4.48
CA CYS A 105 0.49 -0.73 -5.77
C CYS A 105 1.99 -0.50 -5.64
N GLY A 106 2.77 -1.43 -6.15
CA GLY A 106 4.20 -1.33 -6.35
C GLY A 106 4.54 -1.79 -7.75
N VAL A 107 5.35 -1.03 -8.47
CA VAL A 107 5.79 -1.39 -9.82
C VAL A 107 7.30 -1.23 -9.88
N SER A 108 7.94 -2.21 -10.50
CA SER A 108 9.40 -2.27 -10.67
C SER A 108 9.71 -2.86 -12.04
N LYS A 109 10.92 -2.64 -12.54
CA LYS A 109 11.40 -3.28 -13.76
C LYS A 109 12.03 -4.64 -13.45
N GLU A 110 11.73 -5.67 -14.25
CA GLU A 110 12.43 -6.95 -14.13
C GLU A 110 13.93 -6.75 -14.40
N GLY A 111 14.78 -7.20 -13.46
CA GLY A 111 16.23 -6.99 -13.53
C GLY A 111 16.69 -5.53 -13.34
N GLY A 112 15.79 -4.62 -12.95
CA GLY A 112 16.10 -3.23 -12.64
C GLY A 112 16.92 -3.06 -11.36
N GLY A 113 17.51 -1.87 -11.19
CA GLY A 113 18.31 -1.53 -10.01
C GLY A 113 17.47 -1.43 -8.74
N PHE A 114 18.09 -1.64 -7.57
CA PHE A 114 17.47 -1.29 -6.30
C PHE A 114 17.12 0.21 -6.30
N GLY A 115 15.84 0.54 -6.13
CA GLY A 115 15.35 1.93 -6.09
C GLY A 115 14.59 2.38 -7.33
N GLU A 116 14.60 1.63 -8.44
CA GLU A 116 13.79 1.92 -9.63
C GLU A 116 12.37 1.39 -9.47
N ASN A 117 11.62 2.01 -8.56
CA ASN A 117 10.25 1.61 -8.27
C ASN A 117 9.28 2.78 -8.24
N PHE A 118 8.03 2.44 -8.52
CA PHE A 118 6.87 3.27 -8.30
C PHE A 118 6.05 2.62 -7.19
N THR A 119 5.51 3.44 -6.28
CA THR A 119 4.70 2.95 -5.16
C THR A 119 3.50 3.85 -4.89
N VAL A 120 2.38 3.25 -4.50
CA VAL A 120 1.23 3.91 -3.88
C VAL A 120 0.88 3.19 -2.59
N ARG A 121 0.80 3.95 -1.50
CA ARG A 121 0.47 3.47 -0.16
C ARG A 121 -0.62 4.33 0.46
N TYR A 122 -1.48 3.71 1.25
CA TYR A 122 -2.50 4.38 2.04
C TYR A 122 -2.26 4.16 3.52
N GLU A 123 -2.37 5.23 4.29
CA GLU A 123 -2.20 5.24 5.74
C GLU A 123 -3.24 6.14 6.39
N HIS A 124 -3.37 6.01 7.69
CA HIS A 124 -4.03 7.00 8.51
C HIS A 124 -3.06 8.14 8.80
N SER A 125 -3.50 9.38 8.66
CA SER A 125 -2.66 10.50 9.05
C SER A 125 -2.55 10.59 10.57
N VAL A 126 -1.33 10.71 11.07
CA VAL A 126 -1.05 11.06 12.47
C VAL A 126 -1.25 12.54 12.77
N PHE A 127 -1.60 13.36 11.77
CA PHE A 127 -1.88 14.77 11.92
C PHE A 127 -3.36 15.06 11.63
N PRO A 128 -4.03 15.82 12.52
CA PRO A 128 -5.33 16.40 12.19
C PRO A 128 -5.27 17.22 10.90
N PHE A 129 -6.39 17.27 10.17
CA PHE A 129 -6.44 17.83 8.83
C PHE A 129 -6.04 19.32 8.77
N ASP A 130 -6.36 20.09 9.82
CA ASP A 130 -5.98 21.50 9.98
C ASP A 130 -4.49 21.69 10.34
N ARG A 131 -3.81 20.63 10.77
CA ARG A 131 -2.39 20.63 11.17
C ARG A 131 -1.45 19.98 10.17
N ILE A 132 -1.96 19.50 9.03
CA ILE A 132 -1.13 18.94 7.97
C ILE A 132 -0.12 20.01 7.51
N SER A 133 1.16 19.67 7.58
CA SER A 133 2.26 20.49 7.05
C SER A 133 3.04 19.72 5.99
N ALA A 134 3.75 20.44 5.11
CA ALA A 134 4.65 19.82 4.15
C ALA A 134 6.04 19.52 4.74
N GLY A 135 6.30 19.88 5.99
CA GLY A 135 7.66 19.86 6.55
C GLY A 135 8.58 20.90 5.90
N GLU A 136 9.84 20.91 6.32
CA GLU A 136 10.85 21.83 5.80
C GLU A 136 11.13 21.55 4.31
N GLY A 137 11.19 22.62 3.50
CA GLY A 137 11.47 22.52 2.06
C GLY A 137 10.38 21.87 1.21
N GLY A 138 9.24 21.48 1.81
CA GLY A 138 8.07 20.95 1.12
C GLY A 138 7.06 22.03 0.73
N THR A 139 6.09 21.66 -0.10
CA THR A 139 4.97 22.53 -0.48
C THR A 139 3.65 21.93 0.00
N ARG A 140 2.80 22.75 0.62
CA ARG A 140 1.42 22.40 0.96
C ARG A 140 0.47 23.18 0.07
N THR A 141 -0.46 22.49 -0.57
CA THR A 141 -1.50 23.10 -1.41
C THR A 141 -2.87 22.65 -0.93
N PRO A 142 -3.57 23.49 -0.13
CA PRO A 142 -4.98 23.26 0.16
C PRO A 142 -5.78 23.29 -1.14
N VAL A 143 -6.58 22.25 -1.38
CA VAL A 143 -7.40 22.15 -2.60
C VAL A 143 -8.80 22.65 -2.31
N ASN A 144 -9.40 22.16 -1.23
CA ASN A 144 -10.71 22.52 -0.72
C ASN A 144 -10.83 22.08 0.75
N SER A 145 -12.05 22.06 1.30
CA SER A 145 -12.29 21.66 2.70
C SER A 145 -12.05 20.18 3.01
N ASP A 146 -11.96 19.33 1.98
CA ASP A 146 -11.83 17.88 2.11
C ASP A 146 -10.45 17.37 1.71
N VAL A 147 -9.69 18.12 0.90
CA VAL A 147 -8.42 17.66 0.30
C VAL A 147 -7.29 18.67 0.48
N THR A 148 -6.13 18.17 0.89
CA THR A 148 -4.85 18.90 0.92
C THR A 148 -3.77 18.07 0.23
N LEU A 149 -2.98 18.71 -0.63
CA LEU A 149 -1.80 18.10 -1.26
C LEU A 149 -0.55 18.52 -0.52
N THR A 150 0.41 17.61 -0.35
CA THR A 150 1.77 17.99 0.02
C THR A 150 2.80 17.33 -0.87
N LEU A 151 3.85 18.08 -1.19
CA LEU A 151 5.05 17.59 -1.87
C LEU A 151 6.20 17.71 -0.88
N ARG A 152 6.92 16.61 -0.65
CA ARG A 152 8.12 16.61 0.19
C ARG A 152 9.32 16.11 -0.60
N LYS A 153 10.48 16.69 -0.33
CA LYS A 153 11.74 16.13 -0.82
C LYS A 153 12.05 14.88 0.01
N GLY A 154 12.35 13.77 -0.66
CA GLY A 154 12.91 12.60 0.02
C GLY A 154 14.38 12.82 0.32
N ASP A 155 14.88 12.20 1.40
CA ASP A 155 16.30 12.25 1.77
C ASP A 155 17.21 11.59 0.72
N ASP A 156 16.65 10.66 -0.06
CA ASP A 156 17.25 10.00 -1.22
C ASP A 156 17.12 10.80 -2.52
N GLY A 157 16.61 12.04 -2.45
CA GLY A 157 16.38 12.90 -3.60
C GLY A 157 15.12 12.57 -4.41
N ILE A 158 14.41 11.49 -4.10
CA ILE A 158 13.16 11.12 -4.78
C ILE A 158 11.98 11.79 -4.06
N PRO A 159 11.24 12.70 -4.71
CA PRO A 159 10.11 13.37 -4.10
C PRO A 159 9.02 12.38 -3.67
N SER A 160 8.34 12.71 -2.58
CA SER A 160 7.14 12.00 -2.14
C SER A 160 5.93 12.93 -2.27
N TYR A 161 4.90 12.41 -2.93
CA TYR A 161 3.64 13.10 -3.17
C TYR A 161 2.60 12.58 -2.19
N TYR A 162 1.88 13.48 -1.54
CA TYR A 162 0.89 13.11 -0.54
C TYR A 162 -0.46 13.76 -0.85
N VAL A 163 -1.51 12.96 -0.86
CA VAL A 163 -2.91 13.44 -0.86
C VAL A 163 -3.50 13.10 0.49
N TYR A 164 -3.88 14.12 1.24
CA TYR A 164 -4.68 13.96 2.44
C TYR A 164 -6.13 14.24 2.10
N PHE A 165 -7.04 13.35 2.48
CA PHE A 165 -8.46 13.60 2.32
C PHE A 165 -9.28 13.17 3.54
N LYS A 166 -10.33 13.94 3.82
CA LYS A 166 -11.29 13.61 4.88
C LYS A 166 -12.17 12.45 4.43
N CYS A 167 -12.18 11.38 5.20
CA CYS A 167 -13.11 10.28 5.03
C CYS A 167 -13.78 10.01 6.36
N ALA A 168 -15.10 10.08 6.42
CA ALA A 168 -15.90 9.60 7.55
C ALA A 168 -16.25 8.13 7.28
N ILE A 169 -15.47 7.21 7.85
CA ILE A 169 -15.67 5.77 7.66
C ILE A 169 -16.98 5.36 8.35
N PRO A 170 -17.84 4.54 7.71
CA PRO A 170 -19.04 4.04 8.34
C PRO A 170 -18.76 3.38 9.69
N GLY A 171 -19.50 3.77 10.73
CA GLY A 171 -19.33 3.23 12.08
C GLY A 171 -18.24 3.88 12.92
N ALA A 172 -17.34 4.68 12.33
CA ALA A 172 -16.33 5.42 13.07
C ALA A 172 -16.91 6.63 13.82
N ARG A 173 -16.16 7.12 14.81
CA ARG A 173 -16.48 8.35 15.56
C ARG A 173 -16.49 9.57 14.61
N LYS A 174 -17.35 10.56 14.89
CA LYS A 174 -17.55 11.73 14.00
C LYS A 174 -16.30 12.60 13.83
N GLU A 175 -15.45 12.60 14.85
CA GLU A 175 -14.20 13.33 14.95
C GLU A 175 -13.11 12.77 14.03
N GLN A 176 -13.22 11.49 13.65
CA GLN A 176 -12.22 10.78 12.85
C GLN A 176 -11.93 11.51 11.53
N LYS A 177 -12.97 12.02 10.85
CA LYS A 177 -12.79 12.73 9.57
C LYS A 177 -11.86 13.94 9.67
N GLU A 178 -11.82 14.60 10.83
CA GLU A 178 -11.01 15.81 11.06
C GLU A 178 -9.66 15.48 11.71
N ARG A 179 -9.65 14.50 12.62
CA ARG A 179 -8.46 14.16 13.43
C ARG A 179 -7.56 13.11 12.79
N VAL A 180 -8.11 12.24 11.95
CA VAL A 180 -7.40 11.13 11.30
C VAL A 180 -7.82 11.05 9.82
N PRO A 181 -7.44 12.03 8.99
CA PRO A 181 -7.70 11.96 7.56
C PRO A 181 -6.93 10.80 6.93
N VAL A 182 -7.41 10.34 5.78
CA VAL A 182 -6.71 9.33 4.98
C VAL A 182 -5.52 10.00 4.29
N LEU A 183 -4.37 9.35 4.34
CA LEU A 183 -3.13 9.75 3.70
C LEU A 183 -2.80 8.78 2.56
N ALA A 184 -2.83 9.26 1.32
CA ALA A 184 -2.27 8.56 0.18
C ALA A 184 -0.85 9.08 -0.10
N THR A 185 0.11 8.18 -0.24
CA THR A 185 1.50 8.49 -0.56
C THR A 185 1.88 7.86 -1.89
N MET A 186 2.49 8.64 -2.78
CA MET A 186 3.12 8.16 -4.00
C MET A 186 4.61 8.49 -4.00
N ARG A 187 5.42 7.52 -4.45
CA ARG A 187 6.82 7.73 -4.80
C ARG A 187 7.08 7.14 -6.17
N ASP A 188 7.85 7.86 -6.99
CA ASP A 188 8.18 7.42 -8.34
C ASP A 188 9.66 7.68 -8.64
N ALA A 189 10.40 6.59 -8.80
CA ALA A 189 11.74 6.55 -9.34
C ALA A 189 11.82 5.62 -10.57
N LEU A 190 10.66 5.25 -11.14
CA LEU A 190 10.53 4.35 -12.27
C LEU A 190 10.34 5.10 -13.59
N THR A 191 9.48 6.13 -13.62
CA THR A 191 9.07 6.75 -14.90
C THR A 191 10.02 7.84 -15.40
N GLY A 192 10.83 8.40 -14.50
CA GLY A 192 11.66 9.57 -14.79
C GLY A 192 10.88 10.87 -15.02
N ASP A 193 9.55 10.87 -14.83
CA ASP A 193 8.74 12.08 -14.95
C ASP A 193 9.05 13.04 -13.78
N GLY A 194 9.44 14.28 -14.09
CA GLY A 194 9.70 15.30 -13.08
C GLY A 194 8.48 16.19 -12.78
N ARG A 195 7.37 16.00 -13.49
CA ARG A 195 6.22 16.92 -13.44
C ARG A 195 5.33 16.58 -12.25
N VAL A 196 5.37 17.45 -11.25
CA VAL A 196 4.58 17.32 -10.01
C VAL A 196 3.09 17.15 -10.29
N ARG A 197 2.56 17.89 -11.27
CA ARG A 197 1.14 17.82 -11.66
C ARG A 197 0.72 16.44 -12.17
N VAL A 198 1.57 15.73 -12.90
CA VAL A 198 1.25 14.40 -13.44
C VAL A 198 1.11 13.38 -12.30
N HIS A 199 2.06 13.39 -11.36
CA HIS A 199 2.01 12.53 -10.17
C HIS A 199 0.77 12.77 -9.33
N PHE A 200 0.44 14.04 -9.05
CA PHE A 200 -0.78 14.35 -8.31
C PHE A 200 -2.04 13.99 -9.07
N GLN A 201 -2.06 14.08 -10.40
CA GLN A 201 -3.22 13.64 -11.18
C GLN A 201 -3.49 12.13 -10.98
N HIS A 202 -2.45 11.29 -11.08
CA HIS A 202 -2.58 9.87 -10.83
C HIS A 202 -2.90 9.55 -9.35
N LEU A 203 -2.28 10.24 -8.41
CA LEU A 203 -2.56 10.04 -6.98
C LEU A 203 -3.97 10.50 -6.59
N LEU A 204 -4.48 11.58 -7.19
CA LEU A 204 -5.87 12.05 -7.00
C LEU A 204 -6.88 11.07 -7.58
N HIS A 205 -6.60 10.48 -8.74
CA HIS A 205 -7.41 9.39 -9.29
C HIS A 205 -7.46 8.22 -8.30
N SER A 206 -6.31 7.78 -7.81
CA SER A 206 -6.21 6.73 -6.80
C SER A 206 -7.00 7.07 -5.54
N ALA A 207 -6.88 8.30 -5.03
CA ALA A 207 -7.57 8.74 -3.83
C ALA A 207 -9.10 8.70 -4.00
N LYS A 208 -9.63 8.98 -5.20
CA LYS A 208 -11.07 8.82 -5.50
C LYS A 208 -11.51 7.37 -5.40
N VAL A 209 -10.71 6.46 -5.98
CA VAL A 209 -10.99 5.03 -5.96
C VAL A 209 -11.00 4.54 -4.51
N MET A 210 -10.00 4.91 -3.71
CA MET A 210 -9.95 4.56 -2.29
C MET A 210 -11.12 5.17 -1.49
N ALA A 211 -11.43 6.45 -1.67
CA ALA A 211 -12.55 7.09 -0.97
C ALA A 211 -13.90 6.40 -1.26
N LYS A 212 -14.07 5.89 -2.49
CA LYS A 212 -15.22 5.06 -2.85
C LYS A 212 -15.16 3.69 -2.18
N SER A 213 -14.00 3.01 -2.19
CA SER A 213 -13.82 1.70 -1.54
C SER A 213 -14.12 1.74 -0.03
N LEU A 214 -13.72 2.84 0.63
CA LEU A 214 -13.95 3.08 2.05
C LEU A 214 -15.39 3.50 2.39
N ASP A 215 -16.26 3.67 1.38
CA ASP A 215 -17.64 4.14 1.56
C ASP A 215 -17.73 5.43 2.40
N CYS A 216 -16.83 6.40 2.16
CA CYS A 216 -16.73 7.63 2.95
C CYS A 216 -18.08 8.37 3.00
N GLN A 217 -18.69 8.46 4.18
CA GLN A 217 -20.05 8.99 4.35
C GLN A 217 -20.17 10.49 4.05
N ASN A 218 -19.08 11.24 4.25
CA ASN A 218 -19.00 12.66 3.95
C ASN A 218 -18.85 12.97 2.45
N LYS A 219 -18.65 11.96 1.60
CA LYS A 219 -18.48 12.09 0.13
C LYS A 219 -17.46 13.19 -0.24
N PRO A 220 -16.19 13.04 0.14
CA PRO A 220 -15.18 14.08 -0.06
C PRO A 220 -15.06 14.50 -1.52
N VAL A 221 -14.95 15.81 -1.76
CA VAL A 221 -14.78 16.35 -3.12
C VAL A 221 -13.31 16.26 -3.53
N ILE A 222 -12.90 15.11 -4.04
CA ILE A 222 -11.54 14.92 -4.59
C ILE A 222 -11.56 15.40 -6.05
N PRO A 223 -10.70 16.35 -6.48
CA PRO A 223 -10.68 16.81 -7.87
C PRO A 223 -10.03 15.76 -8.79
N THR A 224 -10.38 15.76 -10.08
CA THR A 224 -9.72 14.88 -11.07
C THR A 224 -8.34 15.39 -11.47
N GLU A 225 -8.12 16.69 -11.32
CA GLU A 225 -6.88 17.36 -11.70
C GLU A 225 -6.33 18.16 -10.51
N PRO A 226 -5.00 18.30 -10.39
CA PRO A 226 -4.41 19.19 -9.40
C PRO A 226 -4.79 20.65 -9.68
N PRO A 227 -5.05 21.48 -8.64
CA PRO A 227 -5.35 22.89 -8.84
C PRO A 227 -4.17 23.60 -9.52
N ALA A 228 -4.42 24.70 -10.22
CA ALA A 228 -3.40 25.46 -10.96
C ALA A 228 -2.22 25.93 -10.09
N ALA A 229 -2.42 26.04 -8.77
CA ALA A 229 -1.38 26.39 -7.80
C ALA A 229 -0.29 25.33 -7.63
N VAL A 230 -0.55 24.07 -8.03
CA VAL A 230 0.46 23.01 -8.06
C VAL A 230 1.37 23.24 -9.27
N LYS A 231 2.65 23.49 -8.99
CA LYS A 231 3.71 23.70 -9.97
C LYS A 231 4.57 22.46 -10.10
#